data_AF-A0A0C3MYS6-F1
#
_entry.id   AF-A0A0C3MYS6-F1
#
_cell.length_a   1.000
_cell.length_b   1.000
_cell.length_c   1.000
_cell.angle_alpha   90.00
_cell.angle_beta   90.00
_cell.angle_gamma   90.00
#
_symmetry.space_group_name_H-M   'P 1'
#
loop_
_entity.id
_entity.type
_entity.pdbx_description
1 polymer ?
#
loop_
_entity_poly.entity_id
_entity_poly.type
_entity_poly.pdbx_seq_one_letter_code
_entity_poly.pdbx_strand_id
1 'polypeptide(L)'
;MSFLPSSNHPLGANLWAEDLQPFINNCANIHKLQQWECFPTSLAHLVKWASVARHPTCADRKCSHLIVYKTLPVPEPCGVLYPVSVRIYSYLNKFCVGKFGNWNSDCSKAAYAVQSLSIGSTGNTAAWRNQLECLNLAATFASCILKIPLPAIQFRGHVHMQRKVFTKVLHPPGDCVTPPVCNTPQNAHLPKLPDYPWVWNGPVEILDCNSDGTISPIHEVLLSRGDFVEIDTEFDLVVIWTHTSRTHLRVFLTCKQILCLQAAHSVQISNMARPPSHTEIRHMRANTTTEDHHTTPQFSLDQHETGPPPSSQVPGLFAE
;
A
#
# COMPACT_ATOMS: atom_id res chain seq x y z
N MET A 1 4.27 10.44 13.30
CA MET A 1 3.11 9.70 12.78
C MET A 1 1.86 10.46 13.19
N SER A 2 0.82 10.49 12.38
CA SER A 2 -0.37 11.31 12.64
C SER A 2 -1.69 10.54 12.54
N PHE A 3 -2.63 10.94 13.37
CA PHE A 3 -3.96 10.34 13.53
C PHE A 3 -5.01 11.15 12.78
N LEU A 4 -5.87 10.45 12.04
CA LEU A 4 -6.94 11.08 11.27
C LEU A 4 -8.09 11.48 12.23
N PRO A 5 -8.43 12.78 12.34
CA PRO A 5 -9.49 13.27 13.23
C PRO A 5 -10.87 13.05 12.64
N SER A 6 -11.92 13.31 13.44
CA SER A 6 -13.28 13.56 12.94
C SER A 6 -13.70 15.01 13.22
N SER A 7 -14.88 15.43 12.74
CA SER A 7 -15.37 16.81 12.87
C SER A 7 -15.39 17.34 14.31
N ASN A 8 -15.62 16.46 15.30
CA ASN A 8 -15.76 16.82 16.71
C ASN A 8 -14.74 16.14 17.62
N HIS A 9 -13.79 15.37 17.08
CA HIS A 9 -12.89 14.57 17.91
C HIS A 9 -11.48 14.50 17.30
N PRO A 10 -10.41 14.60 18.11
CA PRO A 10 -9.02 14.53 17.64
C PRO A 10 -8.67 13.21 16.95
N LEU A 11 -9.48 12.18 17.17
CA LEU A 11 -9.38 10.87 16.55
C LEU A 11 -10.72 10.51 15.93
N GLY A 12 -10.74 10.04 14.68
CA GLY A 12 -11.92 9.46 14.04
C GLY A 12 -12.39 8.13 14.66
N ALA A 13 -11.80 7.71 15.79
CA ALA A 13 -12.10 6.49 16.53
C ALA A 13 -13.59 6.34 16.86
N ASN A 14 -14.23 7.43 17.26
CA ASN A 14 -15.65 7.46 17.64
C ASN A 14 -16.63 7.20 16.48
N LEU A 15 -16.15 7.22 15.23
CA LEU A 15 -16.98 6.92 14.06
C LEU A 15 -17.06 5.41 13.77
N TRP A 16 -16.17 4.61 14.37
CA TRP A 16 -16.17 3.17 14.23
C TRP A 16 -17.22 2.52 15.13
N ALA A 17 -17.66 1.32 14.73
CA ALA A 17 -18.54 0.49 15.54
C ALA A 17 -17.99 0.31 16.97
N GLU A 18 -18.90 0.25 17.95
CA GLU A 18 -18.58 0.28 19.38
C GLU A 18 -17.64 -0.85 19.80
N ASP A 19 -17.73 -2.01 19.15
CA ASP A 19 -16.88 -3.18 19.39
C ASP A 19 -15.42 -2.97 18.93
N LEU A 20 -15.17 -2.02 18.03
CA LEU A 20 -13.83 -1.71 17.51
C LEU A 20 -13.11 -0.60 18.29
N GLN A 21 -13.88 0.27 18.96
CA GLN A 21 -13.33 1.42 19.68
C GLN A 21 -12.29 1.04 20.76
N PRO A 22 -12.47 -0.04 21.56
CA PRO A 22 -11.48 -0.46 22.54
C PRO A 22 -10.11 -0.72 21.91
N PHE A 23 -10.05 -1.38 20.75
CA PHE A 23 -8.79 -1.66 20.06
C PHE A 23 -8.11 -0.37 19.60
N ILE A 24 -8.85 0.56 18.99
CA ILE A 24 -8.31 1.84 18.53
C ILE A 24 -7.80 2.68 19.70
N ASN A 25 -8.55 2.73 20.80
CA ASN A 25 -8.18 3.49 22.00
C ASN A 25 -6.96 2.90 22.71
N ASN A 26 -6.75 1.58 22.63
CA ASN A 26 -5.56 0.93 23.18
C ASN A 26 -4.30 1.25 22.35
N CYS A 27 -4.43 1.42 21.04
CA CYS A 27 -3.30 1.76 20.15
C CYS A 27 -2.87 3.23 20.25
N ALA A 28 -3.75 4.11 20.71
CA ALA A 28 -3.50 5.54 20.80
C ALA A 28 -4.18 6.15 22.02
N ASN A 29 -3.37 6.62 22.98
CA ASN A 29 -3.91 7.41 24.07
C ASN A 29 -4.26 8.81 23.55
N ILE A 30 -5.52 8.98 23.17
CA ILE A 30 -6.11 10.19 22.58
C ILE A 30 -5.76 11.46 23.38
N HIS A 31 -5.78 11.35 24.71
CA HIS A 31 -5.53 12.47 25.61
C HIS A 31 -4.06 12.89 25.69
N LYS A 32 -3.16 12.06 25.15
CA LYS A 32 -1.72 12.32 25.12
C LYS A 32 -1.20 12.75 23.75
N LEU A 33 -2.07 12.78 22.73
CA LEU A 33 -1.68 13.19 21.39
C LEU A 33 -1.22 14.65 21.38
N GLN A 34 -0.02 14.86 20.86
CA GLN A 34 0.51 16.18 20.61
C GLN A 34 -0.15 16.79 19.39
N GLN A 35 -0.17 18.12 19.30
CA GLN A 35 -0.82 18.81 18.18
C GLN A 35 -0.27 18.40 16.80
N TRP A 36 1.02 18.10 16.70
CA TRP A 36 1.65 17.66 15.45
C TRP A 36 1.27 16.22 15.05
N GLU A 37 0.80 15.42 16.01
CA GLU A 37 0.30 14.06 15.79
C GLU A 37 -1.17 14.05 15.34
N CYS A 38 -1.87 15.17 15.43
CA CYS A 38 -3.24 15.29 14.94
C CYS A 38 -3.22 15.74 13.46
N PHE A 39 -3.74 14.91 12.56
CA PHE A 39 -3.82 15.26 11.14
C PHE A 39 -4.76 16.46 10.95
N PRO A 40 -4.40 17.50 10.18
CA PRO A 40 -5.25 18.68 10.08
C PRO A 40 -6.54 18.44 9.27
N THR A 41 -7.64 19.05 9.71
CA THR A 41 -8.97 18.96 9.06
C THR A 41 -9.21 19.99 7.94
N SER A 42 -8.25 20.89 7.69
CA SER A 42 -8.41 21.95 6.68
C SER A 42 -7.11 22.24 5.94
N LEU A 43 -7.22 22.78 4.72
CA LEU A 43 -6.06 23.21 3.93
C LEU A 43 -5.25 24.30 4.65
N ALA A 44 -5.92 25.25 5.30
CA ALA A 44 -5.26 26.33 6.02
C ALA A 44 -4.36 25.82 7.16
N HIS A 45 -4.80 24.77 7.86
CA HIS A 45 -3.99 24.12 8.90
C HIS A 45 -2.90 23.23 8.30
N LEU A 46 -3.18 22.47 7.22
CA LEU A 46 -2.16 21.69 6.51
C LEU A 46 -0.98 22.56 6.04
N VAL A 47 -1.25 23.77 5.54
CA VAL A 47 -0.18 24.70 5.12
C VAL A 47 0.72 25.11 6.28
N LYS A 48 0.21 25.16 7.52
CA LYS A 48 1.05 25.45 8.69
C LYS A 48 1.78 24.20 9.20
N TRP A 49 1.17 23.04 9.02
CA TRP A 49 1.61 21.76 9.60
C TRP A 49 2.63 21.01 8.73
N ALA A 50 2.45 21.01 7.41
CA ALA A 50 3.27 20.27 6.46
C ALA A 50 3.76 21.11 5.29
N SER A 51 4.76 20.60 4.60
CA SER A 51 5.31 21.10 3.33
C SER A 51 5.38 19.96 2.32
N VAL A 52 5.70 20.28 1.07
CA VAL A 52 6.08 19.29 0.06
C VAL A 52 7.55 19.49 -0.26
N ALA A 53 8.34 18.42 -0.16
CA ALA A 53 9.76 18.42 -0.43
C ALA A 53 10.09 17.41 -1.54
N ARG A 54 11.26 17.57 -2.17
CA ARG A 54 11.75 16.53 -3.09
C ARG A 54 12.33 15.37 -2.32
N HIS A 55 12.05 14.15 -2.77
CA HIS A 55 12.64 12.92 -2.22
C HIS A 55 14.14 12.90 -2.56
N PRO A 56 15.05 12.97 -1.58
CA PRO A 56 16.48 13.20 -1.84
C PRO A 56 17.15 12.02 -2.55
N THR A 57 16.69 10.80 -2.27
CA THR A 57 17.27 9.56 -2.81
C THR A 57 16.50 8.95 -3.98
N CYS A 58 15.39 9.54 -4.42
CA CYS A 58 14.58 8.94 -5.48
C CYS A 58 15.21 9.21 -6.86
N ALA A 59 15.71 8.14 -7.51
CA ALA A 59 16.25 8.21 -8.86
C ALA A 59 15.16 8.52 -9.92
N ASP A 60 13.92 8.16 -9.63
CA ASP A 60 12.79 8.44 -10.52
C ASP A 60 12.32 9.88 -10.34
N ARG A 61 12.64 10.73 -11.32
CA ARG A 61 12.22 12.13 -11.36
C ARG A 61 10.70 12.30 -11.29
N LYS A 62 9.92 11.31 -11.70
CA LYS A 62 8.45 11.34 -11.63
C LYS A 62 7.94 11.11 -10.21
N CYS A 63 8.61 10.27 -9.43
CA CYS A 63 8.26 9.92 -8.04
C CYS A 63 9.08 10.73 -7.03
N SER A 64 9.26 12.02 -7.29
CA SER A 64 10.29 12.82 -6.63
C SER A 64 9.77 13.71 -5.51
N HIS A 65 8.52 13.60 -5.06
CA HIS A 65 8.00 14.48 -4.01
C HIS A 65 7.33 13.71 -2.87
N LEU A 66 7.47 14.26 -1.66
CA LEU A 66 6.89 13.73 -0.42
C LEU A 66 6.21 14.86 0.35
N ILE A 67 5.18 14.53 1.11
CA ILE A 67 4.66 15.42 2.16
C ILE A 67 5.55 15.27 3.38
N VAL A 68 6.05 16.37 3.94
CA VAL A 68 6.96 16.38 5.09
C VAL A 68 6.46 17.31 6.19
N TYR A 69 6.75 17.01 7.44
CA TYR A 69 6.44 17.90 8.56
C TYR A 69 7.21 19.22 8.42
N LYS A 70 6.54 20.37 8.69
CA LYS A 70 7.20 21.69 8.71
C LYS A 70 7.92 21.98 10.00
N THR A 71 7.28 21.62 11.11
CA THR A 71 7.75 21.92 12.45
C THR A 71 7.56 20.67 13.27
N LEU A 72 8.67 20.10 13.73
CA LEU A 72 8.66 19.03 14.71
C LEU A 72 8.98 19.63 16.09
N PRO A 73 8.46 19.02 17.17
CA PRO A 73 8.61 19.57 18.52
C PRO A 73 10.04 19.43 19.08
N VAL A 74 10.93 18.70 18.41
CA VAL A 74 12.29 18.42 18.88
C VAL A 74 13.28 19.30 18.11
N PRO A 75 14.31 19.91 18.73
CA PRO A 75 15.38 20.59 18.02
C PRO A 75 16.14 19.57 17.15
N GLU A 76 15.93 19.65 15.85
CA GLU A 76 16.42 18.65 14.90
C GLU A 76 17.78 19.00 14.31
N PRO A 77 18.55 17.97 13.90
CA PRO A 77 19.71 18.19 13.04
C PRO A 77 19.26 18.87 11.74
N CYS A 78 19.90 19.99 11.40
CA CYS A 78 19.59 20.74 10.19
C CYS A 78 19.68 19.85 8.94
N GLY A 79 18.64 19.91 8.09
CA GLY A 79 18.64 19.28 6.77
C GLY A 79 18.01 17.88 6.68
N VAL A 80 17.47 17.34 7.78
CA VAL A 80 16.69 16.09 7.73
C VAL A 80 15.24 16.38 7.34
N LEU A 81 14.70 15.57 6.42
CA LEU A 81 13.30 15.62 6.03
C LEU A 81 12.55 14.48 6.73
N TYR A 82 11.40 14.80 7.33
CA TYR A 82 10.55 13.83 8.01
C TYR A 82 9.24 13.67 7.24
N PRO A 83 9.09 12.59 6.46
CA PRO A 83 7.85 12.31 5.76
C PRO A 83 6.66 12.27 6.72
N VAL A 84 5.54 12.81 6.27
CA VAL A 84 4.27 12.67 6.99
C VAL A 84 3.77 11.24 6.81
N SER A 85 3.64 10.55 7.93
CA SER A 85 2.97 9.25 8.00
C SER A 85 1.63 9.37 8.71
N VAL A 86 0.61 8.67 8.21
CA VAL A 86 -0.76 8.67 8.73
C VAL A 86 -1.20 7.26 9.09
N ARG A 87 -1.95 7.13 10.18
CA ARG A 87 -2.61 5.88 10.58
C ARG A 87 -3.98 5.77 9.94
N ILE A 88 -4.21 4.66 9.23
CA ILE A 88 -5.49 4.32 8.63
C ILE A 88 -6.03 3.07 9.30
N TYR A 89 -7.25 3.15 9.81
CA TYR A 89 -7.98 1.99 10.32
C TYR A 89 -8.88 1.44 9.23
N SER A 90 -8.91 0.13 9.03
CA SER A 90 -9.72 -0.47 7.97
C SER A 90 -9.78 -1.99 8.07
N TYR A 91 -10.54 -2.61 7.17
CA TYR A 91 -10.51 -4.05 6.99
C TYR A 91 -9.65 -4.45 5.80
N LEU A 92 -8.86 -5.50 6.00
CA LEU A 92 -7.99 -6.06 4.98
C LEU A 92 -8.81 -6.80 3.92
N ASN A 93 -8.61 -6.49 2.63
CA ASN A 93 -9.34 -7.13 1.53
C ASN A 93 -8.47 -8.09 0.70
N LYS A 94 -7.40 -7.56 0.11
CA LYS A 94 -6.43 -8.32 -0.68
C LYS A 94 -5.04 -7.85 -0.27
N PHE A 95 -4.07 -8.77 -0.19
CA PHE A 95 -2.72 -8.40 0.18
C PHE A 95 -1.69 -9.36 -0.39
N CYS A 96 -0.48 -8.84 -0.57
CA CYS A 96 0.74 -9.52 -0.95
C CYS A 96 1.88 -8.74 -0.28
N VAL A 97 2.04 -8.97 1.03
CA VAL A 97 2.94 -8.19 1.90
C VAL A 97 4.11 -9.01 2.44
N GLY A 98 4.25 -10.26 1.99
CA GLY A 98 5.42 -11.08 2.31
C GLY A 98 6.74 -10.39 1.96
N LYS A 99 7.84 -10.92 2.49
CA LYS A 99 9.18 -10.30 2.45
C LYS A 99 9.59 -9.74 1.07
N PHE A 100 9.18 -10.41 -0.01
CA PHE A 100 9.49 -10.04 -1.38
C PHE A 100 8.25 -9.70 -2.23
N GLY A 101 7.08 -9.53 -1.61
CA GLY A 101 5.83 -9.22 -2.31
C GLY A 101 5.56 -10.21 -3.45
N ASN A 102 5.31 -9.68 -4.65
CA ASN A 102 5.04 -10.47 -5.86
C ASN A 102 6.30 -10.88 -6.64
N TRP A 103 7.51 -10.68 -6.10
CA TRP A 103 8.74 -11.03 -6.80
C TRP A 103 8.94 -12.54 -6.89
N ASN A 104 9.27 -13.02 -8.08
CA ASN A 104 9.40 -14.43 -8.40
C ASN A 104 10.85 -14.86 -8.67
N SER A 105 11.83 -14.17 -8.06
CA SER A 105 13.27 -14.40 -8.27
C SER A 105 13.83 -14.00 -9.64
N ASP A 106 12.99 -13.45 -10.53
CA ASP A 106 13.43 -12.95 -11.84
C ASP A 106 14.05 -11.55 -11.69
N CYS A 107 15.37 -11.47 -11.85
CA CYS A 107 16.12 -10.21 -11.72
C CYS A 107 15.71 -9.17 -12.76
N SER A 108 15.24 -9.60 -13.95
CA SER A 108 14.75 -8.68 -14.98
C SER A 108 13.45 -7.96 -14.56
N LYS A 109 12.73 -8.53 -13.59
CA LYS A 109 11.47 -8.01 -13.05
C LYS A 109 11.60 -7.29 -11.73
N ALA A 110 12.83 -7.07 -11.21
CA ALA A 110 13.05 -6.38 -9.95
C ALA A 110 12.37 -4.99 -9.89
N ALA A 111 12.34 -4.26 -11.01
CA ALA A 111 11.68 -2.96 -11.12
C ALA A 111 10.15 -2.99 -10.85
N TYR A 112 9.52 -4.14 -11.07
CA TYR A 112 8.07 -4.35 -10.95
C TYR A 112 7.68 -5.07 -9.66
N ALA A 113 8.66 -5.55 -8.90
CA ALA A 113 8.42 -6.19 -7.63
C ALA A 113 7.81 -5.20 -6.63
N VAL A 114 6.64 -5.54 -6.12
CA VAL A 114 5.87 -4.73 -5.18
C VAL A 114 5.28 -5.59 -4.08
N GLN A 115 5.26 -5.03 -2.88
CA GLN A 115 4.32 -5.41 -1.84
C GLN A 115 3.06 -4.59 -2.04
N SER A 116 1.90 -5.20 -1.88
CA SER A 116 0.63 -4.50 -2.09
C SER A 116 -0.42 -4.93 -1.10
N LEU A 117 -1.34 -4.01 -0.78
CA LEU A 117 -2.53 -4.33 -0.01
C LEU A 117 -3.69 -3.44 -0.44
N SER A 118 -4.89 -3.93 -0.21
CA SER A 118 -6.14 -3.21 -0.46
C SER A 118 -7.02 -3.31 0.78
N ILE A 119 -7.62 -2.18 1.14
CA ILE A 119 -8.48 -2.04 2.33
C ILE A 119 -9.81 -1.37 2.00
N GLY A 120 -10.81 -1.53 2.87
CA GLY A 120 -12.14 -0.94 2.70
C GLY A 120 -13.01 -0.95 3.98
N SER A 121 -14.21 -0.38 3.88
CA SER A 121 -15.07 -0.09 5.05
C SER A 121 -15.77 -1.29 5.67
N THR A 122 -16.07 -2.32 4.89
CA THR A 122 -16.87 -3.51 5.29
C THR A 122 -18.16 -3.17 6.05
N GLY A 123 -18.81 -2.05 5.69
CA GLY A 123 -20.04 -1.57 6.34
C GLY A 123 -19.87 -0.33 7.23
N ASN A 124 -18.66 -0.02 7.70
CA ASN A 124 -18.35 1.17 8.50
C ASN A 124 -18.19 2.43 7.62
N THR A 125 -19.24 2.78 6.87
CA THR A 125 -19.17 3.80 5.81
C THR A 125 -18.84 5.21 6.32
N ALA A 126 -19.31 5.59 7.50
CA ALA A 126 -19.06 6.90 8.08
C ALA A 126 -17.59 7.09 8.48
N ALA A 127 -17.04 6.17 9.30
CA ALA A 127 -15.63 6.18 9.67
C ALA A 127 -14.71 6.13 8.45
N TRP A 128 -15.05 5.27 7.48
CA TRP A 128 -14.27 5.14 6.26
C TRP A 128 -14.29 6.42 5.42
N ARG A 129 -15.46 7.03 5.22
CA ARG A 129 -15.60 8.28 4.48
C ARG A 129 -14.75 9.39 5.10
N ASN A 130 -14.79 9.53 6.42
CA ASN A 130 -14.00 10.53 7.14
C ASN A 130 -12.49 10.38 6.88
N GLN A 131 -11.97 9.14 6.90
CA GLN A 131 -10.57 8.90 6.57
C GLN A 131 -10.24 9.23 5.11
N LEU A 132 -11.10 8.81 4.16
CA LEU A 132 -10.93 9.13 2.74
C LEU A 132 -10.93 10.65 2.50
N GLU A 133 -11.78 11.41 3.19
CA GLU A 133 -11.81 12.87 3.11
C GLU A 133 -10.49 13.47 3.58
N CYS A 134 -9.93 12.99 4.70
CA CYS A 134 -8.62 13.43 5.18
C CYS A 134 -7.48 13.11 4.18
N LEU A 135 -7.48 11.91 3.59
CA LEU A 135 -6.48 11.53 2.58
C LEU A 135 -6.60 12.38 1.30
N ASN A 136 -7.82 12.66 0.85
CA ASN A 136 -8.06 13.54 -0.31
C ASN A 136 -7.74 15.01 0.01
N LEU A 137 -7.87 15.44 1.27
CA LEU A 137 -7.42 16.75 1.72
C LEU A 137 -5.89 16.87 1.59
N ALA A 138 -5.12 15.85 2.00
CA ALA A 138 -3.67 15.80 1.75
C ALA A 138 -3.32 15.84 0.26
N ALA A 139 -4.06 15.10 -0.58
CA ALA A 139 -3.85 15.14 -2.03
C ALA A 139 -4.12 16.52 -2.63
N THR A 140 -5.18 17.19 -2.17
CA THR A 140 -5.53 18.56 -2.58
C THR A 140 -4.46 19.54 -2.13
N PHE A 141 -3.99 19.44 -0.89
CA PHE A 141 -2.88 20.22 -0.36
C PHE A 141 -1.62 20.06 -1.23
N ALA A 142 -1.20 18.83 -1.53
CA ALA A 142 -0.04 18.56 -2.37
C ALA A 142 -0.18 19.18 -3.77
N SER A 143 -1.37 19.06 -4.37
CA SER A 143 -1.70 19.68 -5.67
C SER A 143 -1.56 21.21 -5.62
N CYS A 144 -2.07 21.85 -4.57
CA CYS A 144 -1.97 23.30 -4.39
C CYS A 144 -0.52 23.77 -4.21
N ILE A 145 0.27 23.08 -3.38
CA ILE A 145 1.68 23.43 -3.11
C ILE A 145 2.54 23.26 -4.37
N LEU A 146 2.36 22.16 -5.09
CA LEU A 146 3.10 21.89 -6.33
C LEU A 146 2.60 22.70 -7.53
N LYS A 147 1.41 23.31 -7.44
CA LYS A 147 0.71 23.96 -8.56
C LYS A 147 0.51 23.01 -9.75
N ILE A 148 0.27 21.72 -9.46
CA ILE A 148 0.02 20.67 -10.45
C ILE A 148 -1.41 20.19 -10.26
N PRO A 149 -2.25 20.16 -11.31
CA PRO A 149 -3.65 19.82 -11.17
C PRO A 149 -3.84 18.36 -10.72
N LEU A 150 -4.81 18.17 -9.81
CA LEU A 150 -5.31 16.87 -9.39
C LEU A 150 -6.56 16.52 -10.23
N PRO A 151 -6.51 15.55 -11.14
CA PRO A 151 -7.56 15.37 -12.15
C PRO A 151 -8.88 14.84 -11.59
N ALA A 152 -8.84 14.16 -10.44
CA ALA A 152 -10.02 13.63 -9.77
C ALA A 152 -9.73 13.36 -8.28
N ILE A 153 -10.79 13.08 -7.51
CA ILE A 153 -10.70 12.48 -6.18
C ILE A 153 -9.85 11.20 -6.25
N GLN A 154 -8.79 11.13 -5.46
CA GLN A 154 -7.79 10.06 -5.50
C GLN A 154 -8.25 8.82 -4.73
N PHE A 155 -8.78 9.01 -3.52
CA PHE A 155 -9.16 7.94 -2.62
C PHE A 155 -10.68 7.83 -2.55
N ARG A 156 -11.22 6.64 -2.85
CA ARG A 156 -12.67 6.37 -2.91
C ARG A 156 -13.00 5.13 -2.08
N GLY A 157 -14.06 4.40 -2.42
CA GLY A 157 -14.60 3.28 -1.64
C GLY A 157 -13.59 2.18 -1.25
N HIS A 158 -12.46 2.06 -1.95
CA HIS A 158 -11.32 1.23 -1.55
C HIS A 158 -10.03 2.04 -1.67
N VAL A 159 -9.06 1.71 -0.81
CA VAL A 159 -7.70 2.25 -0.88
C VAL A 159 -6.76 1.10 -1.24
N HIS A 160 -5.94 1.32 -2.25
CA HIS A 160 -4.88 0.40 -2.66
C HIS A 160 -3.53 1.05 -2.36
N MET A 161 -2.67 0.30 -1.69
CA MET A 161 -1.32 0.72 -1.34
C MET A 161 -0.31 -0.20 -2.00
N GLN A 162 0.80 0.37 -2.43
CA GLN A 162 1.91 -0.38 -3.01
C GLN A 162 3.22 0.16 -2.47
N ARG A 163 4.15 -0.74 -2.18
CA ARG A 163 5.53 -0.42 -1.83
C ARG A 163 6.45 -1.19 -2.77
N LYS A 164 7.42 -0.52 -3.36
CA LYS A 164 8.46 -1.19 -4.15
C LYS A 164 9.29 -2.11 -3.25
N VAL A 165 9.53 -3.33 -3.71
CA VAL A 165 10.43 -4.27 -3.01
C VAL A 165 11.89 -3.87 -3.23
N PHE A 166 12.20 -3.38 -4.42
CA PHE A 166 13.55 -2.93 -4.79
C PHE A 166 13.53 -1.49 -5.28
N THR A 167 14.55 -0.72 -4.89
CA THR A 167 14.81 0.62 -5.41
C THR A 167 16.11 0.61 -6.22
N LYS A 168 16.13 1.35 -7.32
CA LYS A 168 17.34 1.53 -8.13
C LYS A 168 18.19 2.64 -7.54
N VAL A 169 19.45 2.36 -7.22
CA VAL A 169 20.42 3.36 -6.75
C VAL A 169 21.34 3.76 -7.89
N LEU A 170 21.56 5.06 -8.09
CA LEU A 170 22.33 5.58 -9.23
C LEU A 170 23.84 5.52 -9.05
N HIS A 171 24.30 5.62 -7.80
CA HIS A 171 25.71 5.53 -7.46
C HIS A 171 25.91 4.32 -6.55
N PRO A 172 26.89 3.46 -6.80
CA PRO A 172 27.26 2.45 -5.82
C PRO A 172 27.59 3.21 -4.53
N PRO A 173 27.00 2.84 -3.38
CA PRO A 173 27.26 3.54 -2.14
C PRO A 173 28.76 3.46 -1.86
N GLY A 174 29.42 4.62 -1.85
CA GLY A 174 30.88 4.75 -1.95
C GLY A 174 31.70 3.97 -0.92
N ASP A 175 31.10 3.56 0.20
CA ASP A 175 31.72 2.73 1.24
C ASP A 175 30.68 1.87 2.00
N CYS A 176 29.46 1.66 1.48
CA CYS A 176 28.57 0.71 2.14
C CYS A 176 29.05 -0.70 1.83
N VAL A 177 29.72 -1.28 2.83
CA VAL A 177 29.67 -2.70 3.15
C VAL A 177 28.29 -3.21 2.71
N THR A 178 28.27 -3.95 1.61
CA THR A 178 27.11 -4.76 1.22
C THR A 178 26.62 -5.40 2.52
N PRO A 179 25.34 -5.22 2.94
CA PRO A 179 24.85 -5.97 4.09
C PRO A 179 25.25 -7.41 3.80
N PRO A 180 25.98 -8.09 4.71
CA PRO A 180 26.64 -9.34 4.39
C PRO A 180 25.56 -10.23 3.81
N VAL A 181 25.62 -10.44 2.49
CA VAL A 181 24.74 -11.38 1.83
C VAL A 181 25.15 -12.65 2.52
N CYS A 182 24.25 -13.13 3.37
CA CYS A 182 24.50 -14.22 4.28
C CYS A 182 24.52 -15.49 3.40
N ASN A 183 25.59 -15.63 2.60
CA ASN A 183 25.99 -16.79 1.84
C ASN A 183 26.48 -17.88 2.80
N THR A 184 25.89 -17.96 4.00
CA THR A 184 26.01 -19.14 4.83
C THR A 184 25.18 -20.23 4.15
N PRO A 185 25.67 -21.48 4.13
CA PRO A 185 24.97 -22.60 3.51
C PRO A 185 23.55 -22.84 4.06
N GLN A 186 23.19 -22.23 5.20
CA GLN A 186 21.84 -22.26 5.79
C GLN A 186 20.79 -21.43 5.02
N ASN A 187 21.20 -20.51 4.14
CA ASN A 187 20.30 -19.65 3.37
C ASN A 187 20.13 -20.05 1.90
N ALA A 188 20.52 -21.28 1.52
CA ALA A 188 20.43 -21.77 0.14
C ALA A 188 19.00 -21.70 -0.46
N HIS A 189 17.98 -21.64 0.39
CA HIS A 189 16.58 -21.53 0.00
C HIS A 189 16.11 -20.09 -0.28
N LEU A 190 16.91 -19.07 0.05
CA LEU A 190 16.55 -17.69 -0.24
C LEU A 190 16.79 -17.38 -1.73
N PRO A 191 15.83 -16.74 -2.41
CA PRO A 191 15.99 -16.36 -3.79
C PRO A 191 17.18 -15.41 -3.95
N LYS A 192 17.99 -15.63 -5.00
CA LYS A 192 19.14 -14.78 -5.33
C LYS A 192 18.63 -13.36 -5.58
N LEU A 193 18.99 -12.43 -4.70
CA LEU A 193 18.63 -11.01 -4.81
C LEU A 193 19.19 -10.41 -6.10
N PRO A 194 18.49 -9.44 -6.71
CA PRO A 194 19.00 -8.75 -7.89
C PRO A 194 20.30 -8.02 -7.54
N ASP A 195 21.28 -8.14 -8.42
CA ASP A 195 22.56 -7.45 -8.29
C ASP A 195 22.40 -5.92 -8.49
N TYR A 196 23.48 -5.16 -8.28
CA TYR A 196 23.53 -3.72 -8.57
C TYR A 196 22.94 -3.43 -9.97
N PRO A 197 22.06 -2.40 -10.11
CA PRO A 197 21.83 -1.27 -9.21
C PRO A 197 20.65 -1.40 -8.23
N TRP A 198 20.15 -2.61 -7.98
CA TRP A 198 18.99 -2.81 -7.12
C TRP A 198 19.35 -2.93 -5.64
N VAL A 199 18.59 -2.26 -4.79
CA VAL A 199 18.67 -2.39 -3.33
C VAL A 199 17.31 -2.82 -2.81
N TRP A 200 17.30 -3.83 -1.94
CA TRP A 200 16.09 -4.31 -1.28
C TRP A 200 15.63 -3.29 -0.23
N ASN A 201 14.36 -2.91 -0.28
CA ASN A 201 13.78 -1.92 0.61
C ASN A 201 13.42 -2.48 2.00
N GLY A 202 13.67 -3.77 2.25
CA GLY A 202 13.29 -4.44 3.50
C GLY A 202 11.83 -4.94 3.51
N PRO A 203 11.43 -5.71 4.53
CA PRO A 203 10.06 -6.19 4.67
C PRO A 203 9.12 -5.06 5.13
N VAL A 204 7.81 -5.26 4.95
CA VAL A 204 6.78 -4.48 5.70
C VAL A 204 6.71 -5.09 7.09
N GLU A 205 6.71 -4.24 8.12
CA GLU A 205 6.55 -4.72 9.49
C GLU A 205 5.08 -5.11 9.72
N ILE A 206 4.86 -6.33 10.19
CA ILE A 206 3.52 -6.88 10.46
C ILE A 206 3.47 -7.25 11.93
N LEU A 207 2.52 -6.65 12.63
CA LEU A 207 2.34 -6.73 14.07
C LEU A 207 0.94 -7.23 14.38
N ASP A 208 0.77 -7.83 15.55
CA ASP A 208 -0.52 -8.21 16.11
C ASP A 208 -0.69 -7.61 17.49
N CYS A 209 -1.91 -7.15 17.78
CA CYS A 209 -2.32 -6.61 19.08
C CYS A 209 -3.03 -7.73 19.86
N ASN A 210 -2.32 -8.30 20.84
CA ASN A 210 -2.84 -9.37 21.68
C ASN A 210 -3.98 -8.86 22.58
N SER A 211 -4.73 -9.80 23.15
CA SER A 211 -5.85 -9.49 24.07
C SER A 211 -5.43 -8.78 25.36
N ASP A 212 -4.16 -8.92 25.77
CA ASP A 212 -3.56 -8.20 26.90
C ASP A 212 -3.05 -6.79 26.51
N GLY A 213 -3.21 -6.39 25.24
CA GLY A 213 -2.74 -5.13 24.68
C GLY A 213 -1.27 -5.12 24.31
N THR A 214 -0.55 -6.24 24.44
CA THR A 214 0.83 -6.34 23.98
C THR A 214 0.88 -6.39 22.45
N ILE A 215 1.87 -5.72 21.87
CA ILE A 215 2.11 -5.71 20.42
C ILE A 215 3.30 -6.62 20.13
N SER A 216 3.12 -7.56 19.21
CA SER A 216 4.17 -8.52 18.85
C SER A 216 4.27 -8.71 17.33
N PRO A 217 5.46 -9.00 16.78
CA PRO A 217 5.60 -9.26 15.35
C PRO A 217 4.98 -10.60 14.96
N ILE A 218 4.33 -10.62 13.80
CA ILE A 218 3.71 -11.83 13.22
C ILE A 218 4.15 -12.04 11.77
N HIS A 219 4.00 -13.28 11.29
CA HIS A 219 4.25 -13.63 9.89
C HIS A 219 3.01 -13.31 9.03
N GLU A 220 3.20 -12.94 7.76
CA GLU A 220 2.08 -12.52 6.88
C GLU A 220 1.03 -13.61 6.64
N VAL A 221 1.35 -14.87 6.92
CA VAL A 221 0.45 -16.03 6.75
C VAL A 221 -0.64 -16.04 7.82
N LEU A 222 -0.46 -15.29 8.89
CA LEU A 222 -1.44 -15.14 9.96
C LEU A 222 -2.46 -14.03 9.66
N LEU A 223 -2.19 -13.18 8.68
CA LEU A 223 -3.18 -12.21 8.17
C LEU A 223 -4.25 -12.92 7.34
N SER A 224 -5.47 -12.42 7.44
CA SER A 224 -6.63 -12.91 6.73
C SER A 224 -7.44 -11.77 6.13
N ARG A 225 -8.18 -12.08 5.07
CA ARG A 225 -9.18 -11.16 4.53
C ARG A 225 -10.27 -10.95 5.58
N GLY A 226 -10.58 -9.69 5.86
CA GLY A 226 -11.55 -9.28 6.85
C GLY A 226 -10.95 -8.96 8.22
N ASP A 227 -9.64 -9.09 8.41
CA ASP A 227 -9.00 -8.61 9.63
C ASP A 227 -9.14 -7.10 9.73
N PHE A 228 -9.45 -6.61 10.92
CA PHE A 228 -9.43 -5.20 11.23
C PHE A 228 -8.00 -4.80 11.60
N VAL A 229 -7.47 -3.81 10.88
CA VAL A 229 -6.07 -3.43 10.94
C VAL A 229 -5.90 -1.91 11.10
N GLU A 230 -4.84 -1.51 11.79
CA GLU A 230 -4.23 -0.19 11.70
C GLU A 230 -3.07 -0.26 10.71
N ILE A 231 -2.98 0.67 9.77
CA ILE A 231 -1.93 0.73 8.76
C ILE A 231 -1.23 2.07 8.85
N ASP A 232 0.09 2.04 9.02
CA ASP A 232 0.93 3.22 8.89
C ASP A 232 1.32 3.43 7.43
N THR A 233 1.05 4.61 6.90
CA THR A 233 1.31 4.93 5.50
C THR A 233 1.83 6.33 5.25
N GLU A 234 2.75 6.44 4.29
CA GLU A 234 3.26 7.70 3.77
C GLU A 234 2.68 8.03 2.39
N PHE A 235 2.70 9.31 2.03
CA PHE A 235 2.25 9.82 0.74
C PHE A 235 3.39 9.86 -0.28
N ASP A 236 3.21 9.15 -1.40
CA ASP A 236 4.09 9.23 -2.56
C ASP A 236 3.43 10.09 -3.64
N LEU A 237 4.08 11.22 -3.96
CA LEU A 237 3.56 12.19 -4.92
C LEU A 237 4.23 11.98 -6.28
N VAL A 238 3.45 11.56 -7.27
CA VAL A 238 3.93 11.23 -8.61
C VAL A 238 3.43 12.24 -9.63
N VAL A 239 4.35 12.92 -10.31
CA VAL A 239 4.03 13.86 -11.39
C VAL A 239 4.04 13.11 -12.72
N ILE A 240 2.87 13.03 -13.34
CA ILE A 240 2.68 12.36 -14.62
C ILE A 240 2.58 13.38 -15.74
N TRP A 241 3.33 13.12 -16.81
CA TRP A 241 3.37 13.92 -18.02
C TRP A 241 2.59 13.17 -19.11
N THR A 242 1.59 13.80 -19.69
CA THR A 242 0.83 13.24 -20.82
C THR A 242 1.46 13.63 -22.15
N HIS A 243 1.10 12.92 -23.22
CA HIS A 243 1.52 13.25 -24.60
C HIS A 243 1.13 14.66 -25.04
N THR A 244 0.13 15.26 -24.40
CA THR A 244 -0.35 16.63 -24.67
C THR A 244 0.38 17.70 -23.85
N SER A 245 1.56 17.38 -23.28
CA SER A 245 2.33 18.24 -22.38
C SER A 245 1.55 18.70 -21.14
N ARG A 246 0.45 18.03 -20.79
CA ARG A 246 -0.28 18.30 -19.55
C ARG A 246 0.36 17.50 -18.42
N THR A 247 0.68 18.20 -17.34
CA THR A 247 1.14 17.56 -16.10
C THR A 247 -0.05 17.36 -15.19
N HIS A 248 -0.11 16.21 -14.52
CA HIS A 248 -1.09 15.96 -13.47
C HIS A 248 -0.44 15.22 -12.30
N LEU A 249 -0.95 15.48 -11.12
CA LEU A 249 -0.51 14.83 -9.89
C LEU A 249 -1.29 13.53 -9.71
N ARG A 250 -0.60 12.46 -9.32
CA ARG A 250 -1.20 11.29 -8.68
C ARG A 250 -0.60 11.12 -7.31
N VAL A 251 -1.44 10.76 -6.36
CA VAL A 251 -1.04 10.54 -4.97
C VAL A 251 -1.24 9.07 -4.66
N PHE A 252 -0.14 8.41 -4.32
CA PHE A 252 -0.13 7.03 -3.87
C PHE A 252 0.15 6.98 -2.37
N LEU A 253 -0.17 5.82 -1.79
CA LEU A 253 0.08 5.52 -0.39
C LEU A 253 1.03 4.32 -0.33
N THR A 254 2.15 4.50 0.37
CA THR A 254 3.10 3.43 0.67
C THR A 254 2.86 2.95 2.08
N CYS A 255 2.57 1.65 2.23
CA CYS A 255 2.44 1.01 3.54
C CYS A 255 3.84 0.78 4.16
N LYS A 256 4.01 1.20 5.42
CA LYS A 256 5.23 0.99 6.20
C LYS A 256 5.06 -0.15 7.21
N GLN A 257 3.92 -0.16 7.88
CA GLN A 257 3.60 -1.10 8.94
C GLN A 257 2.11 -1.48 8.88
N ILE A 258 1.82 -2.71 9.27
CA ILE A 258 0.45 -3.24 9.46
C ILE A 258 0.37 -3.74 10.89
N LEU A 259 -0.61 -3.28 11.65
CA LEU A 259 -0.94 -3.77 12.97
C LEU A 259 -2.33 -4.41 12.91
N CYS A 260 -2.40 -5.73 13.08
CA CYS A 260 -3.65 -6.45 13.24
C CYS A 260 -4.25 -6.15 14.62
N LEU A 261 -5.48 -5.63 14.63
CA LEU A 261 -6.20 -5.25 15.84
C LEU A 261 -7.24 -6.28 16.23
N GLN A 262 -7.87 -6.91 15.24
CA GLN A 262 -8.88 -7.93 15.45
C GLN A 262 -8.91 -8.85 14.23
N ALA A 263 -8.77 -10.14 14.45
CA ALA A 263 -8.83 -11.12 13.38
C ALA A 263 -10.27 -11.38 12.91
N ALA A 264 -10.47 -11.63 11.62
CA ALA A 264 -11.79 -11.80 11.00
C ALA A 264 -12.64 -12.90 11.67
N HIS A 265 -11.98 -13.96 12.17
CA HIS A 265 -12.64 -15.13 12.74
C HIS A 265 -13.21 -14.87 14.14
N SER A 266 -12.74 -13.86 14.88
CA SER A 266 -13.29 -13.55 16.21
C SER A 266 -14.71 -12.95 16.13
N VAL A 267 -15.06 -12.32 15.00
CA VAL A 267 -16.35 -11.66 14.79
C VAL A 267 -17.50 -12.68 14.60
N GLN A 268 -17.20 -13.89 14.12
CA GLN A 268 -18.22 -14.92 13.93
C GLN A 268 -18.70 -15.53 15.25
N ILE A 269 -17.83 -15.61 16.25
CA ILE A 269 -18.16 -16.26 17.54
C ILE A 269 -19.10 -15.37 18.37
N SER A 270 -18.97 -14.04 18.31
CA SER A 270 -19.85 -13.13 19.05
C SER A 270 -21.27 -13.07 18.47
N ASN A 271 -21.43 -13.24 17.15
CA ASN A 271 -22.73 -13.20 16.48
C ASN A 271 -23.53 -14.51 16.58
N MET A 272 -22.91 -15.63 16.98
CA MET A 272 -23.62 -16.89 17.23
C MET A 272 -24.31 -16.98 18.60
N ALA A 273 -24.16 -16.00 19.49
CA ALA A 273 -24.91 -15.92 20.75
C ALA A 273 -26.37 -15.44 20.57
N ARG A 274 -26.80 -15.17 19.33
CA ARG A 274 -28.20 -14.90 18.98
C ARG A 274 -28.86 -16.23 18.55
N PRO A 275 -30.02 -16.62 19.13
CA PRO A 275 -30.61 -17.92 18.83
C PRO A 275 -30.89 -18.06 17.32
N PRO A 276 -30.58 -19.21 16.70
CA PRO A 276 -30.59 -19.34 15.26
C PRO A 276 -32.02 -19.27 14.71
N SER A 277 -32.29 -18.26 13.87
CA SER A 277 -33.40 -18.32 12.93
C SER A 277 -33.04 -19.29 11.81
N HIS A 278 -33.52 -20.53 11.97
CA HIS A 278 -33.77 -21.57 10.99
C HIS A 278 -33.12 -21.49 9.59
N THR A 279 -32.35 -22.56 9.33
CA THR A 279 -32.15 -23.27 8.05
C THR A 279 -31.16 -22.67 7.06
N GLU A 280 -29.97 -23.28 6.98
CA GLU A 280 -29.30 -23.40 5.69
C GLU A 280 -28.60 -24.76 5.54
N ILE A 281 -28.82 -25.33 4.37
CA ILE A 281 -28.58 -26.71 3.97
C ILE A 281 -27.09 -26.89 3.64
N ARG A 282 -26.41 -27.84 4.29
CA ARG A 282 -25.04 -28.24 3.93
C ARG A 282 -25.06 -29.10 2.67
N HIS A 283 -24.50 -28.58 1.59
CA HIS A 283 -24.10 -29.41 0.46
C HIS A 283 -22.75 -30.07 0.75
N MET A 284 -22.76 -31.40 0.68
CA MET A 284 -21.62 -32.28 0.82
C MET A 284 -20.80 -32.27 -0.49
N ARG A 285 -19.49 -32.03 -0.42
CA ARG A 285 -18.57 -32.35 -1.52
C ARG A 285 -17.57 -33.38 -1.03
N ALA A 286 -17.67 -34.58 -1.61
CA ALA A 286 -16.68 -35.62 -1.48
C ALA A 286 -15.47 -35.28 -2.37
N ASN A 287 -14.27 -35.46 -1.83
CA ASN A 287 -13.06 -35.62 -2.61
C ASN A 287 -12.99 -37.07 -3.09
N THR A 288 -12.56 -37.31 -4.34
CA THR A 288 -11.49 -38.26 -4.65
C THR A 288 -11.09 -38.19 -6.12
N THR A 289 -9.78 -38.09 -6.30
CA THR A 289 -8.95 -38.33 -7.48
C THR A 289 -9.07 -39.79 -7.94
N THR A 290 -9.17 -40.03 -9.26
CA THR A 290 -8.51 -41.18 -9.90
C THR A 290 -8.22 -40.87 -11.37
N GLU A 291 -7.07 -41.36 -11.80
CA GLU A 291 -6.46 -41.30 -13.12
C GLU A 291 -7.30 -41.97 -14.23
N ASP A 292 -7.07 -41.51 -15.47
CA ASP A 292 -6.44 -42.28 -16.55
C ASP A 292 -7.15 -42.36 -17.93
N HIS A 293 -6.27 -42.30 -18.94
CA HIS A 293 -6.36 -42.79 -20.33
C HIS A 293 -6.96 -41.97 -21.49
N HIS A 294 -6.05 -41.57 -22.38
CA HIS A 294 -6.03 -41.68 -23.85
C HIS A 294 -7.34 -41.68 -24.65
N THR A 295 -7.50 -40.69 -25.56
CA THR A 295 -7.60 -40.94 -27.02
C THR A 295 -7.32 -39.68 -27.86
N THR A 296 -6.46 -39.85 -28.87
CA THR A 296 -6.28 -38.96 -30.04
C THR A 296 -7.51 -39.03 -30.95
N PRO A 297 -7.84 -37.95 -31.70
CA PRO A 297 -7.94 -38.17 -33.15
C PRO A 297 -7.31 -37.06 -34.00
N GLN A 298 -6.70 -37.53 -35.10
CA GLN A 298 -6.34 -36.79 -36.31
C GLN A 298 -7.51 -35.96 -36.84
N PHE A 299 -7.21 -34.77 -37.38
CA PHE A 299 -7.87 -34.29 -38.59
C PHE A 299 -6.88 -33.55 -39.50
N SER A 300 -6.99 -33.87 -40.78
CA SER A 300 -6.11 -33.51 -41.88
C SER A 300 -6.30 -32.08 -42.38
N LEU A 301 -5.23 -31.61 -43.03
CA LEU A 301 -5.15 -30.53 -44.00
C LEU A 301 -6.35 -30.50 -44.97
N ASP A 302 -6.81 -29.29 -45.29
CA ASP A 302 -6.90 -28.90 -46.70
C ASP A 302 -6.70 -27.39 -46.90
N GLN A 303 -6.05 -27.11 -48.03
CA GLN A 303 -5.53 -25.83 -48.50
C GLN A 303 -6.63 -24.95 -49.09
N HIS A 304 -6.50 -23.63 -49.00
CA HIS A 304 -6.66 -22.79 -50.19
C HIS A 304 -5.97 -21.44 -50.06
N GLU A 305 -5.18 -21.13 -51.09
CA GLU A 305 -4.52 -19.87 -51.38
C GLU A 305 -5.48 -18.68 -51.47
N THR A 306 -5.01 -17.49 -51.11
CA THR A 306 -5.24 -16.25 -51.87
C THR A 306 -4.19 -15.20 -51.50
N GLY A 307 -3.47 -14.71 -52.51
CA GLY A 307 -2.26 -13.89 -52.39
C GLY A 307 -2.46 -12.41 -52.01
N PRO A 308 -1.36 -11.65 -51.88
CA PRO A 308 -1.34 -10.23 -51.49
C PRO A 308 -1.38 -9.30 -52.71
N PRO A 309 -1.76 -8.01 -52.59
CA PRO A 309 -0.78 -6.91 -52.38
C PRO A 309 -1.42 -5.60 -51.79
N PRO A 310 -0.83 -4.39 -51.90
CA PRO A 310 0.54 -3.90 -51.65
C PRO A 310 0.57 -2.88 -50.46
N SER A 311 1.64 -2.81 -49.67
CA SER A 311 2.73 -1.81 -49.76
C SER A 311 2.32 -0.38 -50.14
N SER A 312 1.98 0.45 -49.14
CA SER A 312 2.02 1.91 -49.26
C SER A 312 3.11 2.48 -48.37
N GLN A 313 4.08 3.10 -49.05
CA GLN A 313 5.16 3.89 -48.51
C GLN A 313 4.61 5.16 -47.83
N VAL A 314 5.16 5.51 -46.67
CA VAL A 314 5.15 6.91 -46.19
C VAL A 314 6.61 7.31 -45.92
N PRO A 315 7.09 8.44 -46.45
CA PRO A 315 8.48 8.84 -46.34
C PRO A 315 8.81 9.38 -44.95
N GLY A 316 10.05 9.15 -44.53
CA GLY A 316 10.66 9.87 -43.43
C GLY A 316 10.91 11.34 -43.78
N LEU A 317 10.83 12.19 -42.76
CA LEU A 317 11.42 13.51 -42.74
C LEU A 317 12.10 13.68 -41.37
N PHE A 318 13.42 13.65 -41.42
CA PHE A 318 14.36 14.11 -40.39
C PHE A 318 15.01 15.41 -40.91
N ALA A 319 15.48 16.24 -39.96
CA ALA A 319 16.17 17.54 -40.07
C ALA A 319 15.24 18.75 -40.22
N GLU A 320 15.35 19.84 -39.42
CA GLU A 320 16.36 20.32 -38.45
C GLU A 320 15.73 20.70 -37.10
#